data_AF-A0A965ZAD5-F1
#
_entry.id   AF-A0A965ZAD5-F1
#
_cell.length_a   1.000
_cell.length_b   1.000
_cell.length_c   1.000
_cell.angle_alpha   90.00
_cell.angle_beta   90.00
_cell.angle_gamma   90.00
#
_symmetry.space_group_name_H-M   'P 1'
#
loop_
_entity.id
_entity.type
_entity.pdbx_description
1 polymer ?
#
loop_
_entity_poly.entity_id
_entity_poly.type
_entity_poly.pdbx_seq_one_letter_code
_entity_poly.pdbx_strand_id
1 'polypeptide(L)'
;MKGRQIQVQAADGSYEFHTMPTFGENLTYFFRYQVGHMYMRYFMWNFSGRQNDIEGHGGIKNGNWITGINAIDSMHLGNQSDLPSSMKNPAHNKFYMLPLLLGLAGFFFQLYKDPKSTLIVGFLFLMTGLAIIVYLNQYPFQPRERDYAYAGSFMAFTIWIGFGVVAIAQGLKRTLGGKVSAVVATICCLLLVPGIMAKEGFDDHNRSGKYAARDFAANYLNSCEPNAILITNGDNDTFPLWYAQEVEGIRTDVRVVNFMLSSSEWYAHQLARKIYDSEPLSFTLAPEQYNKGVNEIIPYYPRTEDRVELKQLVDFIASESSKTKLPVQGGKKINYFPTKKVKLTVDKNKVLRNGIVPEDLADRIVDEVEWDLRGNYLYKNDLVLLDFLASSDWSRPIYFANPGTVASSFDVDKYCHLEGFVYRFLPVKAENGFVSRIGGVSPERSFDILMNKCQWGRLNEPDVVVDRESNRNSAIPKQNFYRVAEALLTIGQDEKAVACIDYALELFPHAKFPFDYYMVPFAQVYYYTGRMEQGDSVVNILKNRYTEDINYYMTLQDKHLSFYEED
;
A
#
# COMPACT_ATOMS: atom_id res chain seq x y z
N MET A 1 20.65 -1.03 24.65
CA MET A 1 21.63 -1.97 24.05
C MET A 1 22.98 -1.77 24.73
N LYS A 2 23.71 -2.86 25.02
CA LYS A 2 25.03 -2.88 25.69
C LYS A 2 26.21 -3.01 24.71
N GLY A 3 25.91 -2.97 23.41
CA GLY A 3 26.84 -3.16 22.31
C GLY A 3 28.01 -2.16 22.21
N ARG A 4 28.94 -2.42 21.29
CA ARG A 4 30.10 -1.55 21.03
C ARG A 4 29.69 -0.37 20.17
N GLN A 5 30.07 0.84 20.55
CA GLN A 5 29.92 2.02 19.68
C GLN A 5 30.83 1.89 18.46
N ILE A 6 30.27 2.10 17.28
CA ILE A 6 30.99 2.21 16.01
C ILE A 6 30.62 3.54 15.36
N GLN A 7 31.60 4.15 14.71
CA GLN A 7 31.37 5.38 13.96
C GLN A 7 31.07 5.00 12.51
N VAL A 8 29.94 5.46 11.99
CA VAL A 8 29.48 5.21 10.62
C VAL A 8 29.35 6.56 9.93
N GLN A 9 29.84 6.67 8.70
CA GLN A 9 29.66 7.88 7.91
C GLN A 9 28.27 7.85 7.26
N ALA A 10 27.44 8.84 7.54
CA ALA A 10 26.14 9.03 6.94
C ALA A 10 26.26 9.50 5.48
N ALA A 11 25.16 9.41 4.74
CA ALA A 11 25.11 9.77 3.32
C ALA A 11 25.40 11.26 3.04
N ASP A 12 25.21 12.13 4.02
CA ASP A 12 25.53 13.56 3.97
C ASP A 12 27.00 13.87 4.34
N GLY A 13 27.80 12.84 4.63
CA GLY A 13 29.20 12.95 5.03
C GLY A 13 29.43 13.18 6.52
N SER A 14 28.37 13.35 7.33
CA SER A 14 28.47 13.41 8.79
C SER A 14 28.82 12.03 9.39
N TYR A 15 29.28 12.01 10.64
CA TYR A 15 29.57 10.77 11.34
C TYR A 15 28.55 10.55 12.45
N GLU A 16 27.91 9.38 12.42
CA GLU A 16 26.97 8.93 13.43
C GLU A 16 27.57 7.80 14.26
N PHE A 17 27.28 7.79 15.56
CA PHE A 17 27.63 6.67 16.42
C PHE A 17 26.48 5.67 16.47
N HIS A 18 26.74 4.46 16.00
CA HIS A 18 25.81 3.34 16.04
C HIS A 18 26.27 2.33 17.08
N THR A 19 25.33 1.80 17.87
CA THR A 19 25.64 0.75 18.86
C THR A 19 25.53 -0.61 18.19
N MET A 20 26.65 -1.27 17.90
CA MET A 20 26.67 -2.62 17.33
C MET A 20 26.23 -3.64 18.40
N PRO A 21 25.11 -4.36 18.21
CA PRO A 21 24.61 -5.31 19.21
C PRO A 21 25.62 -6.42 19.51
N THR A 22 25.67 -6.85 20.76
CA THR A 22 26.43 -8.04 21.17
C THR A 22 25.83 -9.31 20.56
N PHE A 23 26.59 -10.41 20.52
CA PHE A 23 26.05 -11.70 20.04
C PHE A 23 24.83 -12.15 20.85
N GLY A 24 24.84 -11.95 22.18
CA GLY A 24 23.69 -12.28 23.04
C GLY A 24 22.45 -11.44 22.74
N GLU A 25 22.61 -10.16 22.39
CA GLU A 25 21.51 -9.30 21.94
C GLU A 25 20.99 -9.74 20.57
N ASN A 26 21.87 -10.15 19.65
CA ASN A 26 21.47 -10.74 18.37
C ASN A 26 20.68 -12.05 18.56
N LEU A 27 21.11 -12.93 19.45
CA LEU A 27 20.35 -14.15 19.78
C LEU A 27 19.00 -13.82 20.41
N THR A 28 18.95 -12.82 21.30
CA THR A 28 17.70 -12.37 21.91
C THR A 28 16.74 -11.85 20.84
N TYR A 29 17.23 -11.07 19.89
CA TYR A 29 16.47 -10.60 18.73
C TYR A 29 15.98 -11.76 17.86
N PHE A 30 16.87 -12.70 17.52
CA PHE A 30 16.53 -13.88 16.73
C PHE A 30 15.40 -14.69 17.38
N PHE A 31 15.51 -15.02 18.68
CA PHE A 31 14.49 -15.84 19.33
C PHE A 31 13.19 -15.08 19.62
N ARG A 32 13.25 -13.82 20.04
CA ARG A 32 12.04 -13.05 20.40
C ARG A 32 11.29 -12.57 19.16
N TYR A 33 11.98 -11.91 18.25
CA TYR A 33 11.34 -11.30 17.08
C TYR A 33 11.29 -12.27 15.92
N GLN A 34 12.42 -12.81 15.46
CA GLN A 34 12.45 -13.56 14.21
C GLN A 34 11.76 -14.94 14.36
N VAL A 35 12.03 -15.68 15.43
CA VAL A 35 11.38 -16.97 15.71
C VAL A 35 10.02 -16.77 16.41
N GLY A 36 9.97 -15.98 17.48
CA GLY A 36 8.74 -15.75 18.24
C GLY A 36 7.68 -14.99 17.45
N HIS A 37 7.93 -13.71 17.17
CA HIS A 37 6.98 -12.83 16.50
C HIS A 37 6.76 -13.16 15.02
N MET A 38 7.82 -13.46 14.27
CA MET A 38 7.71 -13.63 12.82
C MET A 38 7.43 -15.06 12.36
N TYR A 39 7.51 -16.07 13.23
CA TYR A 39 7.17 -17.45 12.85
C TYR A 39 6.16 -18.10 13.78
N MET A 40 6.48 -18.22 15.08
CA MET A 40 5.60 -18.90 16.04
C MET A 40 4.23 -18.24 16.12
N ARG A 41 4.15 -16.91 16.02
CA ARG A 41 2.87 -16.18 15.94
C ARG A 41 2.01 -16.63 14.74
N TYR A 42 2.56 -16.66 13.53
CA TYR A 42 1.82 -17.13 12.35
C TYR A 42 1.51 -18.62 12.37
N PHE A 43 2.41 -19.42 12.95
CA PHE A 43 2.14 -20.83 13.18
C PHE A 43 0.91 -20.98 14.09
N MET A 44 0.85 -20.21 15.18
CA MET A 44 -0.31 -20.19 16.07
C MET A 44 -1.57 -19.60 15.41
N TRP A 45 -1.47 -18.64 14.48
CA TRP A 45 -2.64 -18.19 13.71
C TRP A 45 -3.37 -19.33 13.03
N ASN A 46 -2.60 -20.24 12.43
CA ASN A 46 -3.16 -21.34 11.64
C ASN A 46 -3.65 -22.51 12.51
N PHE A 47 -3.08 -22.69 13.71
CA PHE A 47 -3.33 -23.90 14.52
C PHE A 47 -3.95 -23.65 15.91
N SER A 48 -4.10 -22.38 16.31
CA SER A 48 -4.75 -21.95 17.56
C SER A 48 -5.90 -20.97 17.30
N GLY A 49 -5.69 -20.02 16.39
CA GLY A 49 -6.62 -18.93 16.13
C GLY A 49 -5.90 -17.60 15.95
N ARG A 50 -6.61 -16.61 15.43
CA ARG A 50 -6.08 -15.30 15.03
C ARG A 50 -6.82 -14.18 15.74
N GLN A 51 -6.09 -13.20 16.27
CA GLN A 51 -6.67 -12.01 16.92
C GLN A 51 -7.28 -11.06 15.88
N ASN A 52 -6.50 -10.73 14.84
CA ASN A 52 -6.86 -9.92 13.70
C ASN A 52 -5.80 -10.08 12.60
N ASP A 53 -6.06 -9.55 11.41
CA ASP A 53 -5.17 -9.53 10.24
C ASP A 53 -4.39 -8.20 10.09
N ILE A 54 -4.34 -7.38 11.14
CA ILE A 54 -3.66 -6.09 11.17
C ILE A 54 -2.18 -6.30 11.53
N GLU A 55 -1.28 -5.61 10.84
CA GLU A 55 0.17 -5.74 11.04
C GLU A 55 0.61 -5.48 12.49
N GLY A 56 1.21 -6.50 13.10
CA GLY A 56 1.74 -6.46 14.46
C GLY A 56 3.23 -6.11 14.53
N HIS A 57 3.63 -5.33 15.55
CA HIS A 57 5.03 -4.98 15.82
C HIS A 57 5.54 -5.49 17.18
N GLY A 58 4.93 -6.55 17.70
CA GLY A 58 5.29 -7.18 18.97
C GLY A 58 4.53 -6.65 20.19
N GLY A 59 3.55 -5.77 19.98
CA GLY A 59 2.58 -5.37 21.00
C GLY A 59 1.33 -6.26 21.00
N ILE A 60 0.40 -5.97 21.92
CA ILE A 60 -0.84 -6.75 22.10
C ILE A 60 -2.01 -6.30 21.22
N LYS A 61 -1.92 -5.12 20.60
CA LYS A 61 -2.99 -4.51 19.80
C LYS A 61 -3.33 -5.32 18.55
N ASN A 62 -2.30 -5.63 17.78
CA ASN A 62 -2.45 -6.11 16.41
C ASN A 62 -1.58 -7.34 16.16
N GLY A 63 -2.10 -8.21 15.32
CA GLY A 63 -1.36 -9.29 14.73
C GLY A 63 -1.21 -10.53 15.63
N ASN A 64 -1.77 -10.60 16.83
CA ASN A 64 -1.49 -11.76 17.71
C ASN A 64 -2.32 -12.99 17.36
N TRP A 65 -1.95 -14.12 17.93
CA TRP A 65 -2.77 -15.33 17.91
C TRP A 65 -3.69 -15.34 19.13
N ILE A 66 -4.79 -16.08 19.02
CA ILE A 66 -5.73 -16.31 20.12
C ILE A 66 -6.09 -17.80 20.16
N THR A 67 -6.61 -18.28 21.28
CA THR A 67 -7.10 -19.65 21.42
C THR A 67 -8.63 -19.71 21.38
N GLY A 68 -9.33 -18.72 21.92
CA GLY A 68 -10.75 -18.80 22.26
C GLY A 68 -11.01 -19.30 23.69
N ILE A 69 -9.96 -19.58 24.46
CA ILE A 69 -10.00 -19.92 25.88
C ILE A 69 -9.61 -18.68 26.67
N ASN A 70 -10.61 -18.00 27.25
CA ASN A 70 -10.44 -16.69 27.88
C ASN A 70 -9.31 -16.64 28.94
N ALA A 71 -9.10 -17.72 29.70
CA ALA A 71 -8.02 -17.79 30.69
C ALA A 71 -6.62 -17.68 30.08
N ILE A 72 -6.41 -18.24 28.88
CA ILE A 72 -5.14 -18.15 28.16
C ILE A 72 -5.06 -16.80 27.45
N ASP A 73 -6.13 -16.44 26.76
CA ASP A 73 -6.16 -15.23 25.92
C ASP A 73 -6.03 -13.96 26.76
N SER A 74 -6.68 -13.89 27.94
CA SER A 74 -6.57 -12.74 28.84
C SER A 74 -5.16 -12.57 29.44
N MET A 75 -4.44 -13.67 29.67
CA MET A 75 -3.04 -13.60 30.10
C MET A 75 -2.12 -13.07 28.99
N HIS A 76 -2.43 -13.42 27.74
CA HIS A 76 -1.65 -13.06 26.58
C HIS A 76 -1.90 -11.64 26.09
N LEU A 77 -3.17 -11.21 25.99
CA LEU A 77 -3.61 -9.99 25.29
C LEU A 77 -4.36 -8.99 26.18
N GLY A 78 -4.63 -9.32 27.45
CA GLY A 78 -5.53 -8.54 28.31
C GLY A 78 -6.99 -8.90 28.08
N ASN A 79 -7.91 -8.16 28.70
CA ASN A 79 -9.34 -8.49 28.70
C ASN A 79 -9.87 -8.83 27.29
N GLN A 80 -10.41 -10.04 27.10
CA GLN A 80 -11.00 -10.47 25.82
C GLN A 80 -12.52 -10.63 25.89
N SER A 81 -13.14 -10.32 27.03
CA SER A 81 -14.58 -10.54 27.25
C SER A 81 -15.42 -9.35 26.80
N ASP A 82 -14.84 -8.16 26.77
CA ASP A 82 -15.54 -6.90 26.47
C ASP A 82 -14.72 -6.04 25.50
N LEU A 83 -14.52 -6.56 24.28
CA LEU A 83 -13.78 -5.84 23.24
C LEU A 83 -14.67 -4.75 22.60
N PRO A 84 -14.16 -3.51 22.45
CA PRO A 84 -14.92 -2.43 21.84
C PRO A 84 -15.15 -2.68 20.35
N SER A 85 -16.11 -1.96 19.76
CA SER A 85 -16.44 -2.11 18.34
C SER A 85 -15.24 -1.86 17.40
N SER A 86 -14.32 -0.98 17.78
CA SER A 86 -13.09 -0.66 17.04
C SER A 86 -12.12 -1.85 16.89
N MET A 87 -12.18 -2.81 17.81
CA MET A 87 -11.30 -3.98 17.86
C MET A 87 -11.94 -5.22 17.24
N LYS A 88 -13.18 -5.12 16.78
CA LYS A 88 -13.82 -6.19 16.02
C LYS A 88 -13.15 -6.29 14.65
N ASN A 89 -12.74 -7.49 14.30
CA ASN A 89 -12.06 -7.77 13.04
C ASN A 89 -12.64 -9.06 12.44
N PRO A 90 -12.93 -9.10 11.12
CA PRO A 90 -13.46 -10.30 10.48
C PRO A 90 -12.53 -11.51 10.59
N ALA A 91 -11.21 -11.31 10.65
CA ALA A 91 -10.22 -12.38 10.79
C ALA A 91 -9.97 -12.79 12.27
N HIS A 92 -10.89 -12.49 13.17
CA HIS A 92 -10.84 -12.90 14.57
C HIS A 92 -11.37 -14.33 14.74
N ASN A 93 -10.48 -15.31 14.68
CA ASN A 93 -10.84 -16.73 14.52
C ASN A 93 -10.41 -17.54 15.75
N LYS A 94 -11.27 -18.41 16.29
CA LYS A 94 -10.99 -19.20 17.51
C LYS A 94 -10.99 -20.70 17.24
N PHE A 95 -9.81 -21.31 17.14
CA PHE A 95 -9.67 -22.75 16.85
C PHE A 95 -9.42 -23.61 18.10
N TYR A 96 -9.40 -23.02 19.30
CA TYR A 96 -9.27 -23.70 20.60
C TYR A 96 -8.03 -24.60 20.70
N MET A 97 -6.98 -24.29 19.93
CA MET A 97 -5.77 -25.12 19.78
C MET A 97 -6.03 -26.55 19.30
N LEU A 98 -7.23 -26.88 18.81
CA LEU A 98 -7.56 -28.24 18.38
C LEU A 98 -6.69 -28.71 17.20
N PRO A 99 -6.44 -27.90 16.15
CA PRO A 99 -5.51 -28.28 15.09
C PRO A 99 -4.09 -28.51 15.62
N LEU A 100 -3.61 -27.64 16.51
CA LEU A 100 -2.28 -27.75 17.12
C LEU A 100 -2.13 -29.05 17.91
N LEU A 101 -3.08 -29.34 18.81
CA LEU A 101 -3.04 -30.52 19.68
C LEU A 101 -3.14 -31.81 18.85
N LEU A 102 -3.98 -31.84 17.82
CA LEU A 102 -4.09 -32.99 16.93
C LEU A 102 -2.79 -33.21 16.13
N GLY A 103 -2.17 -32.14 15.64
CA GLY A 103 -0.87 -32.20 14.96
C GLY A 103 0.25 -32.69 15.88
N LEU A 104 0.31 -32.21 17.13
CA LEU A 104 1.29 -32.69 18.12
C LEU A 104 1.08 -34.18 18.43
N ALA A 105 -0.17 -34.62 18.62
CA ALA A 105 -0.49 -36.04 18.82
C ALA A 105 0.01 -36.91 17.65
N GLY A 106 -0.17 -36.42 16.42
CA GLY A 106 0.33 -37.11 15.23
C GLY A 106 1.84 -37.10 15.07
N PHE A 107 2.50 -35.99 15.41
CA PHE A 107 3.96 -35.90 15.46
C PHE A 107 4.55 -36.94 16.41
N PHE A 108 4.07 -36.98 17.66
CA PHE A 108 4.57 -37.96 18.64
C PHE A 108 4.21 -39.40 18.26
N PHE A 109 3.04 -39.62 17.66
CA PHE A 109 2.65 -40.93 17.16
C PHE A 109 3.57 -41.40 16.02
N GLN A 110 3.83 -40.55 15.03
CA GLN A 110 4.75 -40.86 13.94
C GLN A 110 6.16 -41.07 14.47
N LEU A 111 6.63 -40.21 15.39
CA LEU A 111 7.95 -40.31 16.01
C LEU A 111 8.15 -41.66 16.71
N TYR A 112 7.12 -42.14 17.42
CA TYR A 112 7.16 -43.44 18.09
C TYR A 112 7.10 -44.62 17.11
N LYS A 113 6.33 -44.52 16.03
CA LYS A 113 6.08 -45.62 15.08
C LYS A 113 7.13 -45.74 13.98
N ASP A 114 7.55 -44.61 13.43
CA ASP A 114 8.51 -44.49 12.34
C ASP A 114 9.35 -43.20 12.48
N PRO A 115 10.41 -43.24 13.31
CA PRO A 115 11.30 -42.10 13.50
C PRO A 115 11.96 -41.62 12.19
N LYS A 116 12.24 -42.53 11.25
CA LYS A 116 12.94 -42.18 10.00
C LYS A 116 12.07 -41.32 9.11
N SER A 117 10.82 -41.73 8.89
CA SER A 117 9.88 -40.92 8.11
C SER A 117 9.48 -39.63 8.83
N THR A 118 9.47 -39.65 10.17
CA THR A 118 9.25 -38.43 10.97
C THR A 118 10.33 -37.39 10.72
N LEU A 119 11.60 -37.81 10.57
CA LEU A 119 12.70 -36.90 10.23
C LEU A 119 12.52 -36.25 8.85
N ILE A 120 11.93 -36.95 7.88
CA ILE A 120 11.67 -36.40 6.54
C ILE A 120 10.64 -35.26 6.63
N VAL A 121 9.51 -35.51 7.29
CA VAL A 121 8.47 -34.48 7.50
C VAL A 121 9.01 -33.34 8.37
N GLY A 122 9.80 -33.68 9.40
CA GLY A 122 10.47 -32.70 10.25
C GLY A 122 11.45 -31.81 9.49
N PHE A 123 12.23 -32.37 8.57
CA PHE A 123 13.15 -31.58 7.73
C PHE A 123 12.37 -30.66 6.79
N LEU A 124 11.29 -31.14 6.16
CA LEU A 124 10.41 -30.30 5.37
C LEU A 124 9.85 -29.13 6.21
N PHE A 125 9.32 -29.42 7.40
CA PHE A 125 8.79 -28.43 8.34
C PHE A 125 9.85 -27.38 8.74
N LEU A 126 11.06 -27.83 9.07
CA LEU A 126 12.15 -26.93 9.48
C LEU A 126 12.67 -26.08 8.31
N MET A 127 12.90 -26.68 7.15
CA MET A 127 13.45 -26.00 5.98
C MET A 127 12.50 -24.98 5.37
N THR A 128 11.20 -25.26 5.40
CA THR A 128 10.16 -24.36 4.87
C THR A 128 9.54 -23.45 5.93
N GLY A 129 10.10 -23.47 7.15
CA GLY A 129 9.65 -22.66 8.28
C GLY A 129 10.83 -21.91 8.90
N LEU A 130 11.41 -22.47 9.96
CA LEU A 130 12.47 -21.82 10.74
C LEU A 130 13.72 -21.46 9.92
N ALA A 131 14.10 -22.26 8.92
CA ALA A 131 15.27 -21.96 8.10
C ALA A 131 15.06 -20.73 7.19
N ILE A 132 13.83 -20.50 6.71
CA ILE A 132 13.48 -19.33 5.90
C ILE A 132 13.72 -18.04 6.70
N ILE A 133 13.50 -18.06 8.01
CA ILE A 133 13.73 -16.91 8.88
C ILE A 133 15.20 -16.46 8.84
N VAL A 134 16.12 -17.42 8.90
CA VAL A 134 17.57 -17.16 8.83
C VAL A 134 17.93 -16.56 7.47
N TYR A 135 17.34 -17.09 6.39
CA TYR A 135 17.58 -16.62 5.03
C TYR A 135 17.04 -15.20 4.79
N LEU A 136 15.79 -14.95 5.18
CA LEU A 136 15.13 -13.65 4.97
C LEU A 136 15.69 -12.57 5.90
N ASN A 137 16.26 -12.97 7.05
CA ASN A 137 16.79 -12.09 8.09
C ASN A 137 15.88 -10.87 8.34
N GLN A 138 14.60 -11.14 8.59
CA GLN A 138 13.56 -10.12 8.63
C GLN A 138 13.86 -9.09 9.72
N TYR A 139 13.73 -7.80 9.38
CA TYR A 139 13.92 -6.67 10.27
C TYR A 139 12.61 -6.26 10.97
N PRO A 140 12.65 -5.51 12.09
CA PRO A 140 11.47 -4.98 12.78
C PRO A 140 10.60 -4.09 11.91
N PHE A 141 9.34 -3.86 12.29
CA PHE A 141 8.43 -2.94 11.59
C PHE A 141 8.20 -3.30 10.12
N GLN A 142 7.85 -4.56 9.87
CA GLN A 142 7.41 -4.96 8.53
C GLN A 142 6.12 -4.23 8.17
N PRO A 143 5.98 -3.71 6.94
CA PRO A 143 4.84 -2.88 6.54
C PRO A 143 3.53 -3.66 6.37
N ARG A 144 3.58 -4.99 6.47
CA ARG A 144 2.45 -5.91 6.34
C ARG A 144 2.82 -7.29 6.88
N GLU A 145 1.80 -8.10 7.13
CA GLU A 145 1.97 -9.49 7.52
C GLU A 145 2.58 -10.35 6.39
N ARG A 146 3.34 -11.37 6.77
CA ARG A 146 4.15 -12.23 5.88
C ARG A 146 3.99 -13.73 6.16
N ASP A 147 2.84 -14.14 6.65
CA ASP A 147 2.52 -15.54 6.95
C ASP A 147 2.71 -16.47 5.73
N TYR A 148 2.43 -15.97 4.52
CA TYR A 148 2.62 -16.68 3.24
C TYR A 148 4.05 -17.18 3.01
N ALA A 149 5.07 -16.56 3.62
CA ALA A 149 6.46 -17.00 3.51
C ALA A 149 6.69 -18.38 4.16
N TYR A 150 5.80 -18.80 5.06
CA TYR A 150 5.91 -20.02 5.86
C TYR A 150 4.83 -21.06 5.52
N ALA A 151 4.05 -20.84 4.45
CA ALA A 151 2.97 -21.74 4.06
C ALA A 151 3.44 -23.20 3.88
N GLY A 152 4.69 -23.39 3.43
CA GLY A 152 5.28 -24.73 3.30
C GLY A 152 5.39 -25.48 4.63
N SER A 153 5.77 -24.81 5.73
CA SER A 153 5.86 -25.48 7.03
C SER A 153 4.48 -25.74 7.62
N PHE A 154 3.51 -24.86 7.36
CA PHE A 154 2.12 -25.09 7.77
C PHE A 154 1.56 -26.33 7.08
N MET A 155 1.78 -26.47 5.76
CA MET A 155 1.44 -27.67 5.01
C MET A 155 2.12 -28.92 5.59
N ALA A 156 3.42 -28.86 5.92
CA ALA A 156 4.11 -29.98 6.55
C ALA A 156 3.49 -30.38 7.90
N PHE A 157 3.06 -29.41 8.72
CA PHE A 157 2.39 -29.69 9.99
C PHE A 157 1.02 -30.37 9.80
N THR A 158 0.29 -30.06 8.72
CA THR A 158 -1.00 -30.74 8.43
C THR A 158 -0.84 -32.25 8.17
N ILE A 159 0.33 -32.70 7.71
CA ILE A 159 0.64 -34.14 7.59
C ILE A 159 0.57 -34.80 8.98
N TRP A 160 1.14 -34.14 9.99
CA TRP A 160 1.03 -34.61 11.37
C TRP A 160 -0.40 -34.51 11.91
N ILE A 161 -1.19 -33.51 11.52
CA ILE A 161 -2.62 -33.49 11.86
C ILE A 161 -3.32 -34.77 11.34
N GLY A 162 -3.01 -35.20 10.11
CA GLY A 162 -3.49 -36.46 9.55
C GLY A 162 -3.06 -37.69 10.38
N PHE A 163 -1.79 -37.77 10.78
CA PHE A 163 -1.31 -38.81 11.70
C PHE A 163 -1.96 -38.74 13.09
N GLY A 164 -2.39 -37.55 13.54
CA GLY A 164 -3.12 -37.36 14.78
C GLY A 164 -4.45 -38.10 14.78
N VAL A 165 -5.15 -38.10 13.64
CA VAL A 165 -6.39 -38.89 13.46
C VAL A 165 -6.10 -40.38 13.62
N VAL A 166 -5.00 -40.86 13.04
CA VAL A 166 -4.55 -42.26 13.17
C VAL A 166 -4.21 -42.59 14.63
N ALA A 167 -3.54 -41.67 15.34
CA ALA A 167 -3.19 -41.82 16.75
C ALA A 167 -4.44 -42.01 17.62
N ILE A 168 -5.46 -41.16 17.41
CA ILE A 168 -6.75 -41.25 18.11
C ILE A 168 -7.47 -42.56 17.76
N ALA A 169 -7.55 -42.92 16.48
CA ALA A 169 -8.16 -44.18 16.04
C ALA A 169 -7.49 -45.39 16.69
N GLN A 170 -6.16 -45.38 16.80
CA GLN A 170 -5.41 -46.47 17.44
C GLN A 170 -5.59 -46.50 18.96
N GLY A 171 -5.74 -45.35 19.62
CA GLY A 171 -6.10 -45.26 21.03
C GLY A 171 -7.49 -45.85 21.30
N LEU A 172 -8.47 -45.48 20.49
CA LEU A 172 -9.85 -45.96 20.59
C LEU A 172 -10.02 -47.44 20.20
N LYS A 173 -9.08 -48.00 19.43
CA LYS A 173 -9.14 -49.40 18.96
C LYS A 173 -9.32 -50.40 20.12
N ARG A 174 -8.75 -50.10 21.29
CA ARG A 174 -8.83 -50.96 22.48
C ARG A 174 -10.24 -51.03 23.08
N THR A 175 -11.07 -50.01 22.88
CA THR A 175 -12.41 -49.91 23.47
C THR A 175 -13.52 -50.17 22.47
N LEU A 176 -13.39 -49.73 21.21
CA LEU A 176 -14.48 -49.76 20.23
C LEU A 176 -14.26 -50.75 19.06
N GLY A 177 -13.07 -51.32 18.94
CA GLY A 177 -12.70 -52.20 17.80
C GLY A 177 -12.30 -51.42 16.54
N GLY A 178 -11.42 -52.02 15.73
CA GLY A 178 -10.64 -51.29 14.72
C GLY A 178 -11.44 -50.49 13.69
N LYS A 179 -12.49 -51.08 13.10
CA LYS A 179 -13.30 -50.39 12.07
C LYS A 179 -14.09 -49.22 12.67
N VAL A 180 -14.73 -49.43 13.81
CA VAL A 180 -15.53 -48.40 14.49
C VAL A 180 -14.64 -47.27 14.98
N SER A 181 -13.50 -47.57 15.58
CA SER A 181 -12.54 -46.56 16.05
C SER A 181 -12.03 -45.67 14.91
N ALA A 182 -11.75 -46.24 13.74
CA ALA A 182 -11.32 -45.46 12.58
C ALA A 182 -12.43 -44.49 12.12
N VAL A 183 -13.66 -44.99 11.96
CA VAL A 183 -14.81 -44.16 11.55
C VAL A 183 -15.08 -43.04 12.55
N VAL A 184 -15.13 -43.37 13.86
CA VAL A 184 -15.40 -42.39 14.92
C VAL A 184 -14.29 -41.34 14.98
N ALA A 185 -13.01 -41.75 14.97
CA ALA A 185 -11.90 -40.82 15.01
C ALA A 185 -11.92 -39.86 13.80
N THR A 186 -12.13 -40.38 12.59
CA THR A 186 -12.20 -39.56 11.38
C THR A 186 -13.34 -38.56 11.44
N ILE A 187 -14.57 -38.99 11.77
CA ILE A 187 -15.73 -38.08 11.83
C ILE A 187 -15.53 -37.01 12.92
N CYS A 188 -15.13 -37.40 14.13
CA CYS A 188 -14.93 -36.45 15.22
C CYS A 188 -13.81 -35.45 14.90
N CYS A 189 -12.67 -35.91 14.36
CA CYS A 189 -11.58 -35.00 14.00
C CYS A 189 -11.96 -34.08 12.85
N LEU A 190 -12.70 -34.57 11.84
CA LEU A 190 -13.17 -33.75 10.72
C LEU A 190 -14.10 -32.62 11.21
N LEU A 191 -15.02 -32.92 12.12
CA LEU A 191 -15.95 -31.94 12.68
C LEU A 191 -15.26 -30.94 13.62
N LEU A 192 -14.39 -31.43 14.51
CA LEU A 192 -13.76 -30.60 15.54
C LEU A 192 -12.58 -29.77 15.03
N VAL A 193 -11.88 -30.22 13.99
CA VAL A 193 -10.70 -29.51 13.46
C VAL A 193 -11.06 -28.75 12.17
N PRO A 194 -11.15 -29.37 10.97
CA PRO A 194 -11.60 -28.66 9.77
C PRO A 194 -12.98 -28.00 9.90
N GLY A 195 -13.94 -28.61 10.60
CA GLY A 195 -15.29 -28.05 10.75
C GLY A 195 -15.31 -26.74 11.54
N ILE A 196 -14.54 -26.65 12.63
CA ILE A 196 -14.38 -25.40 13.39
C ILE A 196 -13.58 -24.38 12.57
N MET A 197 -12.50 -24.80 11.91
CA MET A 197 -11.72 -23.88 11.06
C MET A 197 -12.57 -23.29 9.92
N ALA A 198 -13.45 -24.08 9.31
CA ALA A 198 -14.39 -23.59 8.32
C ALA A 198 -15.44 -22.67 8.95
N LYS A 199 -16.04 -23.03 10.08
CA LYS A 199 -17.03 -22.17 10.76
C LYS A 199 -16.45 -20.80 11.14
N GLU A 200 -15.24 -20.79 11.67
CA GLU A 200 -14.61 -19.60 12.26
C GLU A 200 -13.73 -18.83 11.26
N GLY A 201 -13.53 -19.32 10.03
CA GLY A 201 -12.64 -18.67 9.07
C GLY A 201 -13.10 -18.76 7.61
N PHE A 202 -14.37 -19.06 7.36
CA PHE A 202 -14.87 -19.08 5.98
C PHE A 202 -15.16 -17.67 5.46
N ASP A 203 -15.66 -16.79 6.31
CA ASP A 203 -16.03 -15.42 5.97
C ASP A 203 -14.81 -14.55 5.63
N ASP A 204 -13.77 -14.56 6.48
CA ASP A 204 -12.52 -13.82 6.25
C ASP A 204 -11.68 -14.37 5.08
N HIS A 205 -11.93 -15.61 4.65
CA HIS A 205 -11.33 -16.22 3.45
C HIS A 205 -12.22 -16.08 2.20
N ASN A 206 -13.50 -15.75 2.35
CA ASN A 206 -14.39 -15.57 1.21
C ASN A 206 -13.93 -14.34 0.39
N ARG A 207 -13.87 -14.51 -0.92
CA ARG A 207 -13.54 -13.45 -1.89
C ARG A 207 -14.69 -13.18 -2.85
N SER A 208 -15.83 -13.86 -2.68
CA SER A 208 -17.02 -13.69 -3.51
C SER A 208 -17.52 -12.26 -3.43
N GLY A 209 -17.87 -11.68 -4.58
CA GLY A 209 -18.44 -10.33 -4.66
C GLY A 209 -17.47 -9.18 -4.37
N LYS A 210 -16.18 -9.47 -4.10
CA LYS A 210 -15.18 -8.49 -3.73
C LYS A 210 -14.43 -7.97 -4.95
N TYR A 211 -14.82 -6.79 -5.44
CA TYR A 211 -14.27 -6.20 -6.67
C TYR A 211 -13.42 -4.94 -6.43
N ALA A 212 -13.21 -4.53 -5.17
CA ALA A 212 -12.55 -3.27 -4.82
C ALA A 212 -11.18 -3.05 -5.46
N ALA A 213 -10.30 -4.05 -5.48
CA ALA A 213 -8.97 -3.91 -6.08
C ALA A 213 -9.05 -3.59 -7.59
N ARG A 214 -9.95 -4.28 -8.30
CA ARG A 214 -10.20 -4.06 -9.73
C ARG A 214 -10.85 -2.69 -9.97
N ASP A 215 -11.90 -2.38 -9.21
CA ASP A 215 -12.69 -1.16 -9.42
C ASP A 215 -11.89 0.10 -9.05
N PHE A 216 -11.08 0.06 -7.99
CA PHE A 216 -10.20 1.17 -7.65
C PHE A 216 -9.14 1.37 -8.74
N ALA A 217 -8.53 0.30 -9.26
CA ALA A 217 -7.61 0.39 -10.39
C ALA A 217 -8.29 1.00 -11.64
N ALA A 218 -9.52 0.56 -11.94
CA ALA A 218 -10.32 1.14 -13.01
C ALA A 218 -10.62 2.62 -12.78
N ASN A 219 -10.85 3.06 -11.54
CA ASN A 219 -11.13 4.46 -11.22
C ASN A 219 -9.97 5.39 -11.54
N TYR A 220 -8.73 4.97 -11.29
CA TYR A 220 -7.54 5.74 -11.71
C TYR A 220 -7.55 5.98 -13.22
N LEU A 221 -7.81 4.93 -14.00
CA LEU A 221 -7.84 5.03 -15.47
C LEU A 221 -9.05 5.81 -15.97
N ASN A 222 -10.24 5.56 -15.42
CA ASN A 222 -11.50 6.19 -15.81
C ASN A 222 -11.56 7.68 -15.44
N SER A 223 -10.74 8.12 -14.49
CA SER A 223 -10.57 9.53 -14.16
C SER A 223 -9.74 10.29 -15.21
N CYS A 224 -8.95 9.60 -16.03
CA CYS A 224 -8.15 10.23 -17.08
C CYS A 224 -9.00 10.50 -18.34
N GLU A 225 -8.71 11.61 -19.03
CA GLU A 225 -9.17 11.86 -20.40
C GLU A 225 -8.66 10.79 -21.40
N PRO A 226 -9.31 10.64 -22.58
CA PRO A 226 -8.85 9.72 -23.62
C PRO A 226 -7.40 9.95 -24.06
N ASN A 227 -6.68 8.86 -24.34
CA ASN A 227 -5.28 8.84 -24.77
C ASN A 227 -4.32 9.56 -23.78
N ALA A 228 -4.71 9.69 -22.51
CA ALA A 228 -3.90 10.32 -21.49
C ALA A 228 -2.63 9.51 -21.15
N ILE A 229 -1.72 10.18 -20.44
CA ILE A 229 -0.53 9.58 -19.85
C ILE A 229 -0.66 9.69 -18.34
N LEU A 230 -0.62 8.57 -17.63
CA LEU A 230 -0.73 8.50 -16.18
C LEU A 230 0.60 8.07 -15.57
N ILE A 231 1.24 8.99 -14.85
CA ILE A 231 2.50 8.75 -14.14
C ILE A 231 2.19 8.18 -12.76
N THR A 232 2.70 6.98 -12.49
CA THR A 232 2.49 6.21 -11.25
C THR A 232 3.79 6.00 -10.49
N ASN A 233 3.67 5.52 -9.25
CA ASN A 233 4.82 5.28 -8.40
C ASN A 233 4.86 3.85 -7.85
N GLY A 234 5.90 3.11 -8.22
CA GLY A 234 6.13 1.78 -7.68
C GLY A 234 5.02 0.79 -7.99
N ASP A 235 5.09 -0.35 -7.31
CA ASP A 235 4.35 -1.55 -7.70
C ASP A 235 2.86 -1.47 -7.32
N ASN A 236 2.54 -0.87 -6.16
CA ASN A 236 1.17 -0.83 -5.61
C ASN A 236 0.22 0.02 -6.46
N ASP A 237 0.73 1.12 -7.04
CA ASP A 237 -0.07 1.97 -7.91
C ASP A 237 -0.13 1.36 -9.32
N THR A 238 0.98 0.79 -9.80
CA THR A 238 1.14 0.39 -11.21
C THR A 238 0.53 -0.96 -11.55
N PHE A 239 0.79 -1.99 -10.76
CA PHE A 239 0.43 -3.36 -11.14
C PHE A 239 -1.09 -3.59 -11.21
N PRO A 240 -1.92 -3.01 -10.33
CA PRO A 240 -3.38 -3.09 -10.48
C PRO A 240 -3.87 -2.44 -11.77
N LEU A 241 -3.27 -1.31 -12.18
CA LEU A 241 -3.60 -0.63 -13.45
C LEU A 241 -3.24 -1.51 -14.65
N TRP A 242 -2.06 -2.11 -14.64
CA TRP A 242 -1.66 -3.06 -15.69
C TRP A 242 -2.58 -4.27 -15.71
N TYR A 243 -2.97 -4.84 -14.56
CA TYR A 243 -3.98 -5.90 -14.54
C TYR A 243 -5.29 -5.44 -15.22
N ALA A 244 -5.80 -4.26 -14.88
CA ALA A 244 -7.02 -3.72 -15.47
C ALA A 244 -6.90 -3.53 -17.00
N GLN A 245 -5.73 -3.16 -17.52
CA GLN A 245 -5.49 -3.03 -18.96
C GLN A 245 -5.29 -4.38 -19.65
N GLU A 246 -4.39 -5.21 -19.13
CA GLU A 246 -3.90 -6.45 -19.75
C GLU A 246 -4.94 -7.59 -19.69
N VAL A 247 -5.71 -7.67 -18.60
CA VAL A 247 -6.66 -8.76 -18.36
C VAL A 247 -8.10 -8.31 -18.59
N GLU A 248 -8.48 -7.14 -18.07
CA GLU A 248 -9.87 -6.66 -18.13
C GLU A 248 -10.14 -5.78 -19.36
N GLY A 249 -9.10 -5.36 -20.10
CA GLY A 249 -9.25 -4.52 -21.30
C GLY A 249 -9.74 -3.09 -21.01
N ILE A 250 -9.58 -2.60 -19.78
CA ILE A 250 -10.08 -1.30 -19.35
C ILE A 250 -9.09 -0.22 -19.75
N ARG A 251 -9.56 0.78 -20.52
CA ARG A 251 -8.79 2.01 -20.84
C ARG A 251 -7.38 1.72 -21.38
N THR A 252 -7.30 0.83 -22.36
CA THR A 252 -6.06 0.49 -23.09
C THR A 252 -5.47 1.65 -23.89
N ASP A 253 -6.20 2.77 -24.00
CA ASP A 253 -5.75 4.04 -24.55
C ASP A 253 -4.81 4.81 -23.61
N VAL A 254 -4.95 4.65 -22.28
CA VAL A 254 -4.16 5.38 -21.29
C VAL A 254 -2.76 4.79 -21.19
N ARG A 255 -1.71 5.62 -21.31
CA ARG A 255 -0.33 5.17 -21.09
C ARG A 255 0.01 5.22 -19.60
N VAL A 256 0.14 4.06 -18.96
CA VAL A 256 0.62 3.96 -17.57
C VAL A 256 2.15 3.98 -17.54
N VAL A 257 2.73 4.98 -16.86
CA VAL A 257 4.18 5.20 -16.75
C VAL A 257 4.63 5.08 -15.30
N ASN A 258 5.28 3.98 -14.95
CA ASN A 258 5.89 3.83 -13.63
C ASN A 258 7.21 4.62 -13.57
N PHE A 259 7.20 5.70 -12.79
CA PHE A 259 8.33 6.58 -12.65
C PHE A 259 9.59 5.85 -12.16
N MET A 260 9.47 4.97 -11.16
CA MET A 260 10.62 4.26 -10.59
C MET A 260 11.23 3.26 -11.59
N LEU A 261 10.39 2.55 -12.35
CA LEU A 261 10.85 1.60 -13.37
C LEU A 261 11.51 2.30 -14.56
N SER A 262 11.25 3.59 -14.81
CA SER A 262 11.89 4.37 -15.88
C SER A 262 13.40 4.54 -15.73
N SER A 263 13.95 4.18 -14.57
CA SER A 263 15.40 4.00 -14.37
C SER A 263 15.98 2.76 -15.06
N SER A 264 15.16 1.82 -15.52
CA SER A 264 15.61 0.60 -16.20
C SER A 264 15.62 0.77 -17.72
N GLU A 265 16.72 0.35 -18.36
CA GLU A 265 16.89 0.39 -19.83
C GLU A 265 15.69 -0.21 -20.59
N TRP A 266 15.31 -1.44 -20.24
CA TRP A 266 14.23 -2.15 -20.94
C TRP A 266 12.90 -1.40 -20.88
N TYR A 267 12.62 -0.73 -19.76
CA TYR A 267 11.36 -0.01 -19.56
C TYR A 267 11.36 1.33 -20.28
N ALA A 268 12.47 2.09 -20.24
CA ALA A 268 12.62 3.31 -21.03
C ALA A 268 12.41 3.04 -22.53
N HIS A 269 12.99 1.96 -23.07
CA HIS A 269 12.76 1.55 -24.46
C HIS A 269 11.32 1.10 -24.74
N GLN A 270 10.64 0.51 -23.76
CA GLN A 270 9.24 0.12 -23.89
C GLN A 270 8.30 1.34 -23.99
N LEU A 271 8.61 2.44 -23.30
CA LEU A 271 7.83 3.68 -23.36
C LEU A 271 7.79 4.31 -24.76
N ALA A 272 8.87 4.14 -25.54
CA ALA A 272 8.99 4.61 -26.92
C ALA A 272 8.29 3.70 -27.96
N ARG A 273 7.52 2.69 -27.52
CA ARG A 273 6.76 1.79 -28.39
C ARG A 273 5.27 1.96 -28.20
N LYS A 274 4.49 1.68 -29.24
CA LYS A 274 3.04 1.60 -29.16
C LYS A 274 2.65 0.38 -28.32
N ILE A 275 1.75 0.58 -27.37
CA ILE A 275 1.21 -0.46 -26.50
C ILE A 275 -0.31 -0.34 -26.57
N TYR A 276 -0.97 -1.37 -27.07
CA TYR A 276 -2.41 -1.36 -27.36
C TYR A 276 -2.82 -0.13 -28.20
N ASP A 277 -3.82 0.60 -27.73
CA ASP A 277 -4.34 1.81 -28.36
C ASP A 277 -3.54 3.06 -27.99
N SER A 278 -2.61 2.94 -27.04
CA SER A 278 -1.80 4.05 -26.55
C SER A 278 -0.59 4.32 -27.45
N GLU A 279 -0.55 5.51 -28.06
CA GLU A 279 0.57 5.92 -28.91
C GLU A 279 1.90 5.98 -28.15
N PRO A 280 3.05 5.78 -28.83
CA PRO A 280 4.38 5.88 -28.22
C PRO A 280 4.61 7.23 -27.52
N LEU A 281 5.41 7.22 -26.46
CA LEU A 281 5.93 8.47 -25.91
C LEU A 281 7.04 9.01 -26.82
N SER A 282 7.08 10.34 -26.94
CA SER A 282 8.17 11.03 -27.63
C SER A 282 9.29 11.35 -26.65
N PHE A 283 10.52 11.34 -27.15
CA PHE A 283 11.74 11.63 -26.41
C PHE A 283 12.70 12.39 -27.33
N THR A 284 13.53 13.23 -26.73
CA THR A 284 14.61 13.96 -27.39
C THR A 284 15.88 13.11 -27.49
N LEU A 285 16.22 12.40 -26.41
CA LEU A 285 17.43 11.61 -26.33
C LEU A 285 17.38 10.44 -27.32
N ALA A 286 18.53 10.10 -27.88
CA ALA A 286 18.66 8.90 -28.69
C ALA A 286 18.46 7.64 -27.82
N PRO A 287 17.91 6.54 -28.36
CA PRO A 287 17.64 5.33 -27.59
C PRO A 287 18.85 4.82 -26.79
N GLU A 288 20.05 4.92 -27.35
CA GLU A 288 21.30 4.46 -26.72
C GLU A 288 21.65 5.24 -25.45
N GLN A 289 21.13 6.46 -25.31
CA GLN A 289 21.37 7.32 -24.16
C GLN A 289 20.55 6.90 -22.92
N TYR A 290 19.65 5.92 -23.07
CA TYR A 290 18.93 5.27 -21.96
C TYR A 290 19.51 3.91 -21.56
N ASN A 291 20.48 3.39 -22.32
CA ASN A 291 21.06 2.07 -22.08
C ASN A 291 21.72 1.96 -20.70
N LYS A 292 21.80 0.73 -20.18
CA LYS A 292 22.40 0.46 -18.87
C LYS A 292 23.84 0.99 -18.81
N GLY A 293 24.13 1.75 -17.77
CA GLY A 293 25.42 2.40 -17.54
C GLY A 293 25.58 3.78 -18.20
N VAL A 294 24.61 4.23 -19.00
CA VAL A 294 24.56 5.57 -19.59
C VAL A 294 23.53 6.41 -18.84
N ASN A 295 23.88 7.66 -18.49
CA ASN A 295 23.00 8.60 -17.80
C ASN A 295 22.34 8.06 -16.52
N GLU A 296 22.99 7.13 -15.81
CA GLU A 296 22.45 6.58 -14.55
C GLU A 296 22.35 7.67 -13.47
N ILE A 297 23.38 8.53 -13.42
CA ILE A 297 23.48 9.66 -12.50
C ILE A 297 24.15 10.80 -13.27
N ILE A 298 23.47 11.95 -13.35
CA ILE A 298 23.97 13.16 -13.99
C ILE A 298 24.19 14.21 -12.90
N PRO A 299 25.44 14.61 -12.59
CA PRO A 299 25.72 15.59 -11.55
C PRO A 299 25.35 17.02 -11.97
N TYR A 300 24.98 17.81 -10.97
CA TYR A 300 24.86 19.25 -11.09
C TYR A 300 26.24 19.89 -11.18
N TYR A 301 26.46 20.75 -12.17
CA TYR A 301 27.66 21.58 -12.24
C TYR A 301 27.28 22.98 -12.72
N PRO A 302 27.20 23.97 -11.83
CA PRO A 302 26.69 25.30 -12.15
C PRO A 302 27.51 25.95 -13.27
N ARG A 303 26.82 26.40 -14.33
CA ARG A 303 27.39 27.21 -15.42
C ARG A 303 26.59 28.48 -15.69
N THR A 304 25.35 28.54 -15.24
CA THR A 304 24.49 29.72 -15.32
C THR A 304 23.52 29.74 -14.12
N GLU A 305 23.12 30.94 -13.72
CA GLU A 305 22.06 31.15 -12.72
C GLU A 305 20.69 31.43 -13.36
N ASP A 306 20.66 31.54 -14.69
CA ASP A 306 19.47 31.82 -15.48
C ASP A 306 18.50 30.63 -15.48
N ARG A 307 17.21 30.94 -15.62
CA ARG A 307 16.17 29.94 -15.88
C ARG A 307 16.17 29.59 -17.37
N VAL A 308 16.39 28.32 -17.68
CA VAL A 308 16.51 27.83 -19.07
C VAL A 308 15.28 27.05 -19.51
N GLU A 309 14.99 27.03 -20.81
CA GLU A 309 13.94 26.15 -21.35
C GLU A 309 14.30 24.69 -21.08
N LEU A 310 13.32 23.90 -20.65
CA LEU A 310 13.48 22.49 -20.32
C LEU A 310 14.00 21.71 -21.55
N LYS A 311 13.51 22.05 -22.74
CA LYS A 311 14.00 21.48 -24.01
C LYS A 311 15.49 21.75 -24.22
N GLN A 312 15.96 22.96 -23.93
CA GLN A 312 17.38 23.31 -24.06
C GLN A 312 18.24 22.55 -23.06
N LEU A 313 17.74 22.35 -21.83
CA LEU A 313 18.44 21.54 -20.83
C LEU A 313 18.60 20.09 -21.30
N VAL A 314 17.52 19.51 -21.82
CA VAL A 314 17.52 18.13 -22.32
C VAL A 314 18.39 18.00 -23.56
N ASP A 315 18.34 18.94 -24.50
CA ASP A 315 19.23 19.00 -25.67
C ASP A 315 20.70 19.11 -25.27
N PHE A 316 21.00 19.87 -24.20
CA PHE A 316 22.34 19.98 -23.65
C PHE A 316 22.86 18.63 -23.15
N ILE A 317 22.03 17.87 -22.44
CA ILE A 317 22.36 16.52 -21.93
C ILE A 317 22.47 15.51 -23.09
N ALA A 318 21.60 15.62 -24.09
CA ALA A 318 21.61 14.76 -25.28
C ALA A 318 22.82 15.01 -26.18
N SER A 319 23.49 16.16 -26.06
CA SER A 319 24.61 16.54 -26.93
C SER A 319 25.86 15.69 -26.70
N GLU A 320 26.38 15.11 -27.79
CA GLU A 320 27.65 14.39 -27.81
C GLU A 320 28.89 15.31 -27.84
N SER A 321 28.69 16.63 -27.83
CA SER A 321 29.77 17.62 -27.85
C SER A 321 30.68 17.49 -26.63
N SER A 322 31.99 17.65 -26.85
CA SER A 322 32.96 17.65 -25.74
C SER A 322 32.77 18.82 -24.77
N LYS A 323 32.08 19.89 -25.17
CA LYS A 323 31.82 21.09 -24.36
C LYS A 323 30.66 20.91 -23.37
N THR A 324 29.77 19.97 -23.62
CA THR A 324 28.60 19.66 -22.77
C THR A 324 28.91 18.54 -21.76
N LYS A 325 30.16 18.08 -21.70
CA LYS A 325 30.58 16.97 -20.83
C LYS A 325 31.70 17.38 -19.87
N LEU A 326 31.68 16.84 -18.66
CA LEU A 326 32.75 17.03 -17.68
C LEU A 326 33.80 15.91 -17.80
N PRO A 327 35.10 16.26 -17.79
CA PRO A 327 36.14 15.27 -17.67
C PRO A 327 36.14 14.69 -16.25
N VAL A 328 36.18 13.36 -16.14
CA VAL A 328 36.37 12.66 -14.88
C VAL A 328 37.67 11.87 -14.88
N GLN A 329 38.12 11.46 -13.69
CA GLN A 329 39.32 10.67 -13.51
C GLN A 329 39.23 9.38 -14.34
N GLY A 330 40.32 9.04 -15.05
CA GLY A 330 40.34 7.93 -16.00
C GLY A 330 39.97 8.30 -17.45
N GLY A 331 39.89 9.59 -17.78
CA GLY A 331 39.75 10.07 -19.16
C GLY A 331 38.34 9.96 -19.75
N LYS A 332 37.39 9.43 -18.99
CA LYS A 332 35.97 9.40 -19.36
C LYS A 332 35.38 10.81 -19.26
N LYS A 333 34.38 11.09 -20.08
CA LYS A 333 33.57 12.30 -20.01
C LYS A 333 32.14 11.93 -19.67
N ILE A 334 31.55 12.63 -18.71
CA ILE A 334 30.17 12.40 -18.26
C ILE A 334 29.29 13.61 -18.57
N ASN A 335 28.00 13.36 -18.76
CA ASN A 335 27.01 14.43 -18.88
C ASN A 335 26.83 15.13 -17.52
N TYR A 336 26.40 16.38 -17.55
CA TYR A 336 26.07 17.17 -16.37
C TYR A 336 24.89 18.10 -16.69
N PHE A 337 24.26 18.69 -15.69
CA PHE A 337 23.26 19.73 -15.90
C PHE A 337 23.74 21.10 -15.36
N PRO A 338 23.65 22.19 -16.16
CA PRO A 338 24.31 23.48 -15.87
C PRO A 338 23.55 24.42 -14.93
N THR A 339 22.25 24.19 -14.71
CA THR A 339 21.38 25.03 -13.87
C THR A 339 20.29 24.18 -13.24
N LYS A 340 19.79 24.59 -12.07
CA LYS A 340 18.62 23.99 -11.43
C LYS A 340 17.31 24.67 -11.82
N LYS A 341 17.36 25.84 -12.43
CA LYS A 341 16.15 26.60 -12.76
C LYS A 341 15.74 26.29 -14.19
N VAL A 342 14.59 25.65 -14.36
CA VAL A 342 14.04 25.32 -15.67
C VAL A 342 12.65 25.91 -15.86
N LYS A 343 12.26 26.12 -17.10
CA LYS A 343 10.91 26.49 -17.49
C LYS A 343 10.42 25.70 -18.68
N LEU A 344 9.11 25.64 -18.85
CA LEU A 344 8.43 25.13 -20.02
C LEU A 344 7.51 26.23 -20.55
N THR A 345 7.89 26.86 -21.67
CA THR A 345 7.03 27.84 -22.35
C THR A 345 5.75 27.16 -22.85
N VAL A 346 4.60 27.81 -22.67
CA VAL A 346 3.27 27.28 -22.98
C VAL A 346 2.72 27.89 -24.26
N ASP A 347 2.43 27.05 -25.26
CA ASP A 347 1.65 27.46 -26.43
C ASP A 347 0.15 27.44 -26.09
N LYS A 348 -0.38 28.61 -25.67
CA LYS A 348 -1.79 28.74 -25.24
C LYS A 348 -2.78 28.31 -26.33
N ASN A 349 -2.49 28.64 -27.59
CA ASN A 349 -3.37 28.27 -28.71
C ASN A 349 -3.44 26.75 -28.87
N LYS A 350 -2.30 26.07 -28.75
CA LYS A 350 -2.23 24.61 -28.87
C LYS A 350 -2.89 23.90 -27.69
N VAL A 351 -2.64 24.37 -26.48
CA VAL A 351 -3.25 23.84 -25.25
C VAL A 351 -4.78 23.93 -25.30
N LEU A 352 -5.33 25.05 -25.75
CA LEU A 352 -6.77 25.23 -25.92
C LEU A 352 -7.33 24.41 -27.08
N ARG A 353 -6.69 24.45 -28.26
CA ARG A 353 -7.14 23.71 -29.45
C ARG A 353 -7.20 22.20 -29.21
N ASN A 354 -6.28 21.68 -28.42
CA ASN A 354 -6.21 20.24 -28.09
C ASN A 354 -7.08 19.87 -26.88
N GLY A 355 -7.83 20.81 -26.28
CA GLY A 355 -8.70 20.55 -25.13
C GLY A 355 -7.94 20.17 -23.86
N ILE A 356 -6.67 20.55 -23.74
CA ILE A 356 -5.84 20.23 -22.57
C ILE A 356 -6.29 21.04 -21.36
N VAL A 357 -6.55 22.33 -21.54
CA VAL A 357 -7.11 23.20 -20.51
C VAL A 357 -8.59 23.44 -20.84
N PRO A 358 -9.51 23.18 -19.90
CA PRO A 358 -10.92 23.54 -20.02
C PRO A 358 -11.12 25.03 -20.34
N GLU A 359 -12.17 25.37 -21.10
CA GLU A 359 -12.43 26.75 -21.57
C GLU A 359 -12.60 27.75 -20.41
N ASP A 360 -13.19 27.32 -19.29
CA ASP A 360 -13.38 28.13 -18.08
C ASP A 360 -12.06 28.51 -17.37
N LEU A 361 -10.97 27.82 -17.70
CA LEU A 361 -9.63 28.10 -17.18
C LEU A 361 -8.70 28.78 -18.20
N ALA A 362 -9.21 29.12 -19.39
CA ALA A 362 -8.40 29.69 -20.47
C ALA A 362 -7.66 30.97 -20.07
N ASP A 363 -8.32 31.86 -19.33
CA ASP A 363 -7.74 33.14 -18.87
C ASP A 363 -6.65 32.97 -17.81
N ARG A 364 -6.53 31.77 -17.23
CA ARG A 364 -5.57 31.46 -16.16
C ARG A 364 -4.34 30.70 -16.67
N ILE A 365 -4.24 30.48 -17.97
CA ILE A 365 -3.08 29.82 -18.58
C ILE A 365 -1.84 30.69 -18.41
N VAL A 366 -0.85 30.15 -17.71
CA VAL A 366 0.45 30.82 -17.53
C VAL A 366 1.24 30.86 -18.84
N ASP A 367 2.10 31.86 -19.00
CA ASP A 367 2.99 31.92 -20.17
C ASP A 367 4.09 30.84 -20.11
N GLU A 368 4.55 30.54 -18.88
CA GLU A 368 5.60 29.54 -18.63
C GLU A 368 5.34 28.78 -17.33
N VAL A 369 5.56 27.47 -17.36
CA VAL A 369 5.58 26.62 -16.18
C VAL A 369 7.01 26.59 -15.64
N GLU A 370 7.21 27.06 -14.42
CA GLU A 370 8.55 27.17 -13.81
C GLU A 370 8.80 26.09 -12.75
N TRP A 371 9.98 25.46 -12.80
CA TRP A 371 10.44 24.48 -11.81
C TRP A 371 11.87 24.70 -11.37
N ASP A 372 12.14 24.38 -10.12
CA ASP A 372 13.48 24.30 -9.58
C ASP A 372 13.82 22.83 -9.31
N LEU A 373 14.81 22.32 -10.05
CA LEU A 373 15.35 20.98 -9.87
C LEU A 373 16.01 20.87 -8.48
N ARG A 374 15.71 19.79 -7.79
CA ARG A 374 16.18 19.50 -6.43
C ARG A 374 17.38 18.54 -6.46
N GLY A 375 18.14 18.54 -5.37
CA GLY A 375 19.34 17.72 -5.26
C GLY A 375 20.49 18.19 -6.14
N ASN A 376 21.59 17.43 -6.13
CA ASN A 376 22.79 17.69 -6.94
C ASN A 376 23.00 16.63 -8.03
N TYR A 377 22.01 15.75 -8.23
CA TYR A 377 22.06 14.64 -9.17
C TYR A 377 20.67 14.48 -9.78
N LEU A 378 20.63 14.25 -11.09
CA LEU A 378 19.47 13.69 -11.77
C LEU A 378 19.73 12.20 -11.99
N TYR A 379 18.83 11.37 -11.53
CA TYR A 379 18.84 9.94 -11.82
C TYR A 379 18.17 9.69 -13.18
N LYS A 380 18.37 8.49 -13.74
CA LYS A 380 17.83 8.16 -15.07
C LYS A 380 16.32 8.34 -15.16
N ASN A 381 15.56 7.97 -14.13
CA ASN A 381 14.11 8.20 -14.08
C ASN A 381 13.74 9.69 -14.13
N ASP A 382 14.51 10.55 -13.46
CA ASP A 382 14.32 12.01 -13.53
C ASP A 382 14.54 12.49 -14.97
N LEU A 383 15.61 12.02 -15.61
CA LEU A 383 15.94 12.38 -16.99
C LEU A 383 14.87 11.91 -17.98
N VAL A 384 14.37 10.69 -17.85
CA VAL A 384 13.29 10.16 -18.71
C VAL A 384 12.03 11.02 -18.58
N LEU A 385 11.65 11.36 -17.35
CA LEU A 385 10.48 12.22 -17.12
C LEU A 385 10.69 13.64 -17.67
N LEU A 386 11.84 14.25 -17.40
CA LEU A 386 12.17 15.59 -17.89
C LEU A 386 12.21 15.64 -19.42
N ASP A 387 12.78 14.62 -20.08
CA ASP A 387 12.79 14.55 -21.54
C ASP A 387 11.39 14.34 -22.13
N PHE A 388 10.58 13.46 -21.53
CA PHE A 388 9.19 13.31 -21.91
C PHE A 388 8.42 14.64 -21.78
N LEU A 389 8.59 15.37 -20.68
CA LEU A 389 7.96 16.68 -20.48
C LEU A 389 8.50 17.73 -21.47
N ALA A 390 9.80 17.68 -21.80
CA ALA A 390 10.44 18.58 -22.75
C ALA A 390 9.96 18.38 -24.19
N SER A 391 9.69 17.12 -24.56
CA SER A 391 9.21 16.73 -25.88
C SER A 391 7.68 16.77 -25.98
N SER A 392 6.99 16.95 -24.85
CA SER A 392 5.54 17.13 -24.81
C SER A 392 5.15 18.37 -25.59
N ASP A 393 4.26 18.16 -26.54
CA ASP A 393 3.75 19.19 -27.42
C ASP A 393 2.29 19.56 -27.05
N TRP A 394 1.85 19.17 -25.85
CA TRP A 394 0.47 19.31 -25.37
C TRP A 394 -0.58 18.64 -26.28
N SER A 395 -0.22 17.58 -27.01
CA SER A 395 -1.18 16.76 -27.78
C SER A 395 -1.96 15.77 -26.92
N ARG A 396 -1.45 15.44 -25.72
CA ARG A 396 -2.02 14.44 -24.82
C ARG A 396 -2.13 14.99 -23.40
N PRO A 397 -3.22 14.73 -22.67
CA PRO A 397 -3.33 15.02 -21.26
C PRO A 397 -2.31 14.23 -20.43
N ILE A 398 -1.67 14.90 -19.46
CA ILE A 398 -0.71 14.29 -18.53
C ILE A 398 -1.32 14.29 -17.13
N TYR A 399 -1.22 13.16 -16.45
CA TYR A 399 -1.73 12.94 -15.10
C TYR A 399 -0.66 12.33 -14.21
N PHE A 400 -0.80 12.56 -12.91
CA PHE A 400 -0.04 11.91 -11.86
C PHE A 400 -1.02 11.17 -10.94
N ALA A 401 -0.72 9.93 -10.59
CA ALA A 401 -1.44 9.24 -9.51
C ALA A 401 -1.24 9.97 -8.17
N ASN A 402 -0.02 10.48 -7.94
CA ASN A 402 0.31 11.38 -6.84
C ASN A 402 1.43 12.34 -7.27
N PRO A 403 1.21 13.67 -7.28
CA PRO A 403 2.26 14.65 -7.61
C PRO A 403 3.50 14.57 -6.72
N GLY A 404 3.35 14.08 -5.48
CA GLY A 404 4.45 13.87 -4.54
C GLY A 404 5.48 12.83 -5.00
N THR A 405 5.14 11.97 -5.96
CA THR A 405 6.04 10.95 -6.52
C THR A 405 7.33 11.52 -7.08
N VAL A 406 7.28 12.72 -7.66
CA VAL A 406 8.43 13.35 -8.32
C VAL A 406 9.02 14.50 -7.51
N ALA A 407 8.45 14.78 -6.32
CA ALA A 407 8.81 15.92 -5.49
C ALA A 407 10.26 15.86 -4.97
N SER A 408 10.92 14.70 -4.95
CA SER A 408 12.35 14.62 -4.66
C SER A 408 13.20 15.34 -5.71
N SER A 409 12.69 15.44 -6.93
CA SER A 409 13.42 15.88 -8.12
C SER A 409 12.95 17.25 -8.58
N PHE A 410 11.63 17.52 -8.59
CA PHE A 410 11.04 18.85 -8.84
C PHE A 410 9.55 18.86 -8.44
N ASP A 411 8.99 20.05 -8.22
CA ASP A 411 7.60 20.20 -7.79
C ASP A 411 6.63 20.39 -8.95
N VAL A 412 5.75 19.43 -9.21
CA VAL A 412 4.65 19.57 -10.19
C VAL A 412 3.31 19.94 -9.54
N ASP A 413 3.22 19.87 -8.22
CA ASP A 413 2.01 20.04 -7.41
C ASP A 413 1.26 21.35 -7.71
N LYS A 414 1.97 22.47 -7.89
CA LYS A 414 1.39 23.80 -8.18
C LYS A 414 0.53 23.84 -9.44
N TYR A 415 0.69 22.87 -10.32
CA TYR A 415 0.03 22.77 -11.63
C TYR A 415 -0.81 21.49 -11.74
N CYS A 416 -0.94 20.74 -10.63
CA CYS A 416 -1.69 19.51 -10.56
C CYS A 416 -3.05 19.75 -9.90
N HIS A 417 -4.12 19.30 -10.55
CA HIS A 417 -5.49 19.45 -10.09
C HIS A 417 -6.14 18.07 -9.97
N LEU A 418 -6.65 17.73 -8.79
CA LEU A 418 -7.38 16.49 -8.56
C LEU A 418 -8.60 16.44 -9.49
N GLU A 419 -8.71 15.33 -10.21
CA GLU A 419 -9.82 14.91 -11.04
C GLU A 419 -10.18 13.48 -10.65
N GLY A 420 -11.13 13.32 -9.72
CA GLY A 420 -11.57 12.01 -9.22
C GLY A 420 -10.50 11.29 -8.39
N PHE A 421 -9.70 10.43 -9.04
CA PHE A 421 -8.63 9.63 -8.42
C PHE A 421 -7.21 10.07 -8.78
N VAL A 422 -7.05 10.93 -9.79
CA VAL A 422 -5.75 11.31 -10.35
C VAL A 422 -5.61 12.82 -10.41
N TYR A 423 -4.39 13.30 -10.59
CA TYR A 423 -4.09 14.71 -10.66
C TYR A 423 -3.70 15.10 -12.07
N ARG A 424 -4.53 15.90 -12.74
CA ARG A 424 -4.24 16.42 -14.08
C ARG A 424 -3.20 17.53 -13.99
N PHE A 425 -2.16 17.41 -14.79
CA PHE A 425 -1.14 18.44 -14.94
C PHE A 425 -1.59 19.45 -16.01
N LEU A 426 -1.78 20.71 -15.60
CA LEU A 426 -2.24 21.82 -16.44
C LEU A 426 -1.30 23.01 -16.31
N PRO A 427 -1.09 23.81 -17.38
CA PRO A 427 -0.39 25.09 -17.29
C PRO A 427 -1.26 26.18 -16.62
N VAL A 428 -1.93 25.82 -15.52
CA VAL A 428 -2.81 26.67 -14.72
C VAL A 428 -2.48 26.39 -13.27
N LYS A 429 -2.24 27.44 -12.47
CA LYS A 429 -1.93 27.28 -11.05
C LYS A 429 -3.14 26.74 -10.30
N ALA A 430 -2.90 25.74 -9.46
CA ALA A 430 -3.91 25.11 -8.64
C ALA A 430 -4.12 25.93 -7.36
N GLU A 431 -5.26 26.62 -7.26
CA GLU A 431 -5.60 27.48 -6.14
C GLU A 431 -6.62 26.83 -5.19
N ASN A 432 -7.65 26.18 -5.74
CA ASN A 432 -8.71 25.56 -4.96
C ASN A 432 -8.19 24.31 -4.23
N GLY A 433 -8.31 24.28 -2.90
CA GLY A 433 -7.92 23.11 -2.09
C GLY A 433 -6.45 22.70 -2.25
N PHE A 434 -5.57 23.67 -2.56
CA PHE A 434 -4.15 23.40 -2.80
C PHE A 434 -3.45 22.94 -1.54
N VAL A 435 -2.81 21.78 -1.63
CA VAL A 435 -1.93 21.25 -0.58
C VAL A 435 -0.57 20.95 -1.20
N SER A 436 0.50 21.45 -0.56
CA SER A 436 1.86 21.22 -1.04
C SER A 436 2.16 19.72 -1.16
N ARG A 437 2.86 19.34 -2.24
CA ARG A 437 3.18 17.98 -2.68
C ARG A 437 1.98 17.13 -3.11
N ILE A 438 0.78 17.69 -3.10
CA ILE A 438 -0.44 16.99 -3.53
C ILE A 438 -1.09 17.71 -4.71
N GLY A 439 -1.20 19.04 -4.68
CA GLY A 439 -1.87 19.84 -5.70
C GLY A 439 -3.25 20.34 -5.26
N GLY A 440 -3.95 21.04 -6.16
CA GLY A 440 -5.30 21.53 -5.91
C GLY A 440 -6.38 20.56 -6.38
N VAL A 441 -7.60 21.07 -6.50
CA VAL A 441 -8.80 20.29 -6.84
C VAL A 441 -9.57 20.98 -7.96
N SER A 442 -9.96 20.22 -8.99
CA SER A 442 -10.96 20.62 -9.98
C SER A 442 -12.35 20.21 -9.46
N PRO A 443 -13.13 21.11 -8.82
CA PRO A 443 -14.22 20.70 -7.94
C PRO A 443 -15.37 20.03 -8.69
N GLU A 444 -15.92 20.70 -9.72
CA GLU A 444 -17.06 20.19 -10.48
C GLU A 444 -16.74 18.93 -11.27
N ARG A 445 -15.55 18.90 -11.86
CA ARG A 445 -15.08 17.77 -12.65
C ARG A 445 -14.80 16.54 -11.79
N SER A 446 -14.15 16.74 -10.63
CA SER A 446 -13.96 15.66 -9.68
C SER A 446 -15.29 15.14 -9.12
N PHE A 447 -16.24 16.04 -8.84
CA PHE A 447 -17.58 15.65 -8.43
C PHE A 447 -18.22 14.73 -9.47
N ASP A 448 -18.26 15.12 -10.75
CA ASP A 448 -18.83 14.29 -11.81
C ASP A 448 -18.16 12.91 -11.90
N ILE A 449 -16.83 12.87 -11.85
CA ILE A 449 -16.09 11.60 -11.92
C ILE A 449 -16.42 10.69 -10.74
N LEU A 450 -16.35 11.21 -9.50
CA LEU A 450 -16.58 10.41 -8.29
C LEU A 450 -18.03 9.91 -8.20
N MET A 451 -18.99 10.75 -8.58
CA MET A 451 -20.41 10.43 -8.45
C MET A 451 -20.91 9.53 -9.59
N ASN A 452 -20.42 9.72 -10.82
CA ASN A 452 -21.03 9.12 -12.01
C ASN A 452 -20.13 8.13 -12.77
N LYS A 453 -18.81 8.17 -12.60
CA LYS A 453 -17.86 7.33 -13.38
C LYS A 453 -17.13 6.29 -12.54
N CYS A 454 -16.92 6.56 -11.26
CA CYS A 454 -16.21 5.65 -10.36
C CYS A 454 -17.08 4.46 -9.91
N GLN A 455 -16.42 3.33 -9.67
CA GLN A 455 -16.99 2.10 -9.11
C GLN A 455 -16.32 1.74 -7.79
N TRP A 456 -17.03 1.08 -6.88
CA TRP A 456 -16.64 0.99 -5.46
C TRP A 456 -16.50 -0.43 -4.92
N GLY A 457 -16.48 -1.44 -5.79
CA GLY A 457 -16.08 -2.78 -5.39
C GLY A 457 -17.04 -3.53 -4.48
N ARG A 458 -18.28 -3.01 -4.31
CA ARG A 458 -19.32 -3.52 -3.40
C ARG A 458 -18.92 -3.52 -1.92
N LEU A 459 -17.99 -2.64 -1.53
CA LEU A 459 -17.47 -2.64 -0.16
C LEU A 459 -18.50 -2.24 0.90
N ASN A 460 -19.60 -1.59 0.52
CA ASN A 460 -20.74 -1.28 1.38
C ASN A 460 -21.71 -2.46 1.57
N GLU A 461 -21.70 -3.45 0.67
CA GLU A 461 -22.70 -4.54 0.67
C GLU A 461 -22.56 -5.49 1.86
N PRO A 462 -23.64 -5.89 2.56
CA PRO A 462 -23.57 -6.73 3.75
C PRO A 462 -22.90 -8.10 3.56
N ASP A 463 -22.96 -8.67 2.34
CA ASP A 463 -22.41 -9.99 2.01
C ASP A 463 -20.89 -9.98 1.69
N VAL A 464 -20.28 -8.79 1.58
CA VAL A 464 -18.86 -8.64 1.24
C VAL A 464 -18.06 -8.32 2.50
N VAL A 465 -17.10 -9.17 2.85
CA VAL A 465 -16.17 -8.88 3.96
C VAL A 465 -15.12 -7.86 3.50
N VAL A 466 -14.95 -6.80 4.29
CA VAL A 466 -13.88 -5.81 4.08
C VAL A 466 -12.61 -6.32 4.77
N ASP A 467 -11.62 -6.70 3.98
CA ASP A 467 -10.31 -7.11 4.49
C ASP A 467 -9.42 -5.91 4.84
N ARG A 468 -8.32 -6.18 5.54
CA ARG A 468 -7.30 -5.17 5.90
C ARG A 468 -6.90 -4.26 4.74
N GLU A 469 -6.64 -4.82 3.56
CA GLU A 469 -6.12 -4.07 2.42
C GLU A 469 -7.19 -3.21 1.76
N SER A 470 -8.42 -3.72 1.59
CA SER A 470 -9.53 -2.87 1.10
C SER A 470 -9.88 -1.77 2.11
N ASN A 471 -9.83 -2.06 3.41
CA ASN A 471 -10.02 -1.05 4.46
C ASN A 471 -8.94 0.04 4.38
N ARG A 472 -7.66 -0.34 4.30
CA ARG A 472 -6.53 0.60 4.18
C ARG A 472 -6.66 1.48 2.94
N ASN A 473 -6.95 0.88 1.79
CA ASN A 473 -7.04 1.60 0.53
C ASN A 473 -8.31 2.45 0.41
N SER A 474 -9.34 2.24 1.26
CA SER A 474 -10.52 3.12 1.33
C SER A 474 -10.20 4.54 1.80
N ALA A 475 -9.04 4.77 2.43
CA ALA A 475 -8.62 6.09 2.87
C ALA A 475 -8.48 7.09 1.72
N ILE A 476 -7.96 6.64 0.57
CA ILE A 476 -7.75 7.47 -0.63
C ILE A 476 -9.08 8.06 -1.13
N PRO A 477 -10.12 7.26 -1.45
CA PRO A 477 -11.37 7.83 -1.93
C PRO A 477 -12.11 8.66 -0.88
N LYS A 478 -12.08 8.28 0.42
CA LYS A 478 -12.63 9.12 1.49
C LYS A 478 -11.99 10.50 1.50
N GLN A 479 -10.66 10.54 1.42
CA GLN A 479 -9.92 11.80 1.35
C GLN A 479 -10.27 12.59 0.08
N ASN A 480 -10.39 11.94 -1.07
CA ASN A 480 -10.77 12.61 -2.32
C ASN A 480 -12.18 13.20 -2.24
N PHE A 481 -13.17 12.46 -1.73
CA PHE A 481 -14.53 12.98 -1.50
C PHE A 481 -14.52 14.21 -0.59
N TYR A 482 -13.80 14.15 0.54
CA TYR A 482 -13.69 15.29 1.44
C TYR A 482 -13.06 16.51 0.76
N ARG A 483 -11.92 16.32 0.07
CA ARG A 483 -11.23 17.43 -0.62
C ARG A 483 -12.09 18.07 -1.70
N VAL A 484 -12.88 17.26 -2.41
CA VAL A 484 -13.84 17.75 -3.41
C VAL A 484 -14.97 18.52 -2.73
N ALA A 485 -15.53 18.01 -1.65
CA ALA A 485 -16.55 18.72 -0.88
C ALA A 485 -16.04 20.07 -0.34
N GLU A 486 -14.84 20.11 0.24
CA GLU A 486 -14.21 21.35 0.72
C GLU A 486 -13.99 22.37 -0.41
N ALA A 487 -13.52 21.91 -1.56
CA ALA A 487 -13.34 22.77 -2.73
C ALA A 487 -14.68 23.27 -3.30
N LEU A 488 -15.74 22.45 -3.24
CA LEU A 488 -17.11 22.83 -3.62
C LEU A 488 -17.70 23.90 -2.69
N LEU A 489 -17.47 23.79 -1.37
CA LEU A 489 -17.87 24.82 -0.40
C LEU A 489 -17.18 26.16 -0.70
N THR A 490 -15.90 26.12 -1.07
CA THR A 490 -15.10 27.32 -1.39
C THR A 490 -15.68 28.09 -2.57
N ILE A 491 -16.32 27.40 -3.53
CA ILE A 491 -16.98 28.00 -4.69
C ILE A 491 -18.51 28.17 -4.50
N GLY A 492 -19.02 27.98 -3.28
CA GLY A 492 -20.43 28.18 -2.93
C GLY A 492 -21.40 27.11 -3.43
N GLN A 493 -20.91 25.89 -3.70
CA GLN A 493 -21.73 24.76 -4.16
C GLN A 493 -22.06 23.78 -3.03
N ASP A 494 -22.74 24.29 -2.01
CA ASP A 494 -23.04 23.59 -0.75
C ASP A 494 -23.79 22.27 -0.95
N GLU A 495 -24.81 22.26 -1.82
CA GLU A 495 -25.60 21.05 -2.09
C GLU A 495 -24.77 19.93 -2.72
N LYS A 496 -23.82 20.27 -3.60
CA LYS A 496 -22.91 19.27 -4.18
C LYS A 496 -21.89 18.80 -3.13
N ALA A 497 -21.40 19.70 -2.28
CA ALA A 497 -20.47 19.34 -1.20
C ALA A 497 -21.11 18.31 -0.27
N VAL A 498 -22.37 18.53 0.12
CA VAL A 498 -23.14 17.59 0.94
C VAL A 498 -23.37 16.27 0.22
N ALA A 499 -23.78 16.30 -1.05
CA ALA A 499 -23.98 15.08 -1.83
C ALA A 499 -22.70 14.22 -1.94
N CYS A 500 -21.53 14.85 -2.03
CA CYS A 500 -20.25 14.12 -1.97
C CYS A 500 -20.05 13.38 -0.65
N ILE A 501 -20.30 14.06 0.47
CA ILE A 501 -20.13 13.48 1.80
C ILE A 501 -21.17 12.38 2.06
N ASP A 502 -22.44 12.62 1.72
CA ASP A 502 -23.51 11.63 1.85
C ASP A 502 -23.16 10.34 1.09
N TYR A 503 -22.74 10.47 -0.17
CA TYR A 503 -22.37 9.31 -0.99
C TYR A 503 -21.13 8.59 -0.47
N ALA A 504 -20.13 9.32 0.01
CA ALA A 504 -18.96 8.71 0.64
C ALA A 504 -19.32 7.90 1.90
N LEU A 505 -20.25 8.39 2.73
CA LEU A 505 -20.72 7.68 3.92
C LEU A 505 -21.61 6.47 3.58
N GLU A 506 -22.34 6.51 2.47
CA GLU A 506 -23.08 5.35 1.94
C GLU A 506 -22.12 4.24 1.45
N LEU A 507 -21.06 4.61 0.74
CA LEU A 507 -20.07 3.68 0.21
C LEU A 507 -19.13 3.13 1.28
N PHE A 508 -18.86 3.93 2.31
CA PHE A 508 -17.98 3.56 3.42
C PHE A 508 -18.70 3.71 4.77
N PRO A 509 -19.75 2.91 5.03
CA PRO A 509 -20.56 3.06 6.23
C PRO A 509 -19.78 2.66 7.48
N HIS A 510 -20.03 3.35 8.59
CA HIS A 510 -19.32 3.12 9.87
C HIS A 510 -19.38 1.67 10.37
N ALA A 511 -20.46 0.95 10.06
CA ALA A 511 -20.65 -0.45 10.43
C ALA A 511 -19.63 -1.40 9.78
N LYS A 512 -19.07 -1.01 8.63
CA LYS A 512 -18.04 -1.79 7.90
C LYS A 512 -16.66 -1.12 7.93
N PHE A 513 -16.65 0.21 8.04
CA PHE A 513 -15.46 1.04 8.12
C PHE A 513 -15.51 1.86 9.40
N PRO A 514 -14.98 1.37 10.52
CA PRO A 514 -15.02 2.10 11.79
C PRO A 514 -14.49 3.54 11.63
N PHE A 515 -15.33 4.52 11.95
CA PHE A 515 -14.95 5.93 11.81
C PHE A 515 -13.89 6.31 12.82
N ASP A 516 -12.83 6.96 12.36
CA ASP A 516 -11.76 7.53 13.17
C ASP A 516 -11.73 9.06 13.02
N TYR A 517 -10.74 9.71 13.64
CA TYR A 517 -10.64 11.17 13.62
C TYR A 517 -10.57 11.78 12.22
N TYR A 518 -10.19 11.03 11.17
CA TYR A 518 -10.20 11.51 9.79
C TYR A 518 -11.62 11.70 9.24
N MET A 519 -12.65 11.24 9.95
CA MET A 519 -14.06 11.50 9.64
C MET A 519 -14.59 12.79 10.28
N VAL A 520 -13.83 13.46 11.16
CA VAL A 520 -14.23 14.76 11.73
C VAL A 520 -14.48 15.82 10.65
N PRO A 521 -13.63 15.96 9.61
CA PRO A 521 -13.88 16.91 8.54
C PRO A 521 -15.16 16.63 7.73
N PHE A 522 -15.65 15.38 7.69
CA PHE A 522 -16.94 15.06 7.05
C PHE A 522 -18.09 15.71 7.83
N ALA A 523 -18.05 15.65 9.17
CA ALA A 523 -19.01 16.34 10.01
C ALA A 523 -18.96 17.87 9.83
N GLN A 524 -17.76 18.43 9.65
CA GLN A 524 -17.58 19.87 9.44
C GLN A 524 -18.28 20.36 8.17
N VAL A 525 -18.26 19.59 7.07
CA VAL A 525 -19.00 19.94 5.85
C VAL A 525 -20.50 20.10 6.13
N TYR A 526 -21.11 19.20 6.92
CA TYR A 526 -22.50 19.35 7.31
C TYR A 526 -22.75 20.60 8.16
N TYR A 527 -21.87 20.88 9.13
CA TYR A 527 -22.01 22.08 9.96
C TYR A 527 -21.86 23.38 9.16
N TYR A 528 -20.92 23.45 8.22
CA TYR A 528 -20.74 24.62 7.36
C TYR A 528 -21.93 24.88 6.43
N THR A 529 -22.71 23.85 6.12
CA THR A 529 -23.91 23.94 5.27
C THR A 529 -25.22 23.97 6.06
N GLY A 530 -25.16 24.16 7.39
CA GLY A 530 -26.32 24.26 8.27
C GLY A 530 -27.02 22.94 8.60
N ARG A 531 -26.46 21.79 8.20
CA ARG A 531 -27.02 20.44 8.40
C ARG A 531 -26.59 19.83 9.73
N MET A 532 -26.99 20.50 10.82
CA MET A 532 -26.53 20.17 12.18
C MET A 532 -26.80 18.72 12.57
N GLU A 533 -27.98 18.17 12.28
CA GLU A 533 -28.34 16.80 12.66
C GLU A 533 -27.45 15.73 11.98
N GLN A 534 -27.08 15.93 10.71
CA GLN A 534 -26.18 15.02 9.99
C GLN A 534 -24.75 15.09 10.56
N GLY A 535 -24.27 16.31 10.85
CA GLY A 535 -22.98 16.49 11.53
C GLY A 535 -22.95 15.82 12.90
N ASP A 536 -24.00 16.02 13.71
CA ASP A 536 -24.14 15.42 15.04
C ASP A 536 -24.18 13.89 14.97
N SER A 537 -24.80 13.31 13.94
CA SER A 537 -24.80 11.86 13.73
C SER A 537 -23.37 11.31 13.57
N VAL A 538 -22.54 11.93 12.72
CA VAL A 538 -21.14 11.52 12.52
C VAL A 538 -20.32 11.69 13.80
N VAL A 539 -20.46 12.83 14.49
CA VAL A 539 -19.74 13.11 15.74
C VAL A 539 -20.15 12.15 16.85
N ASN A 540 -21.43 11.81 16.96
CA ASN A 540 -21.90 10.85 17.97
C ASN A 540 -21.36 9.43 17.73
N ILE A 541 -21.21 9.00 16.47
CA ILE A 541 -20.55 7.72 16.14
C ILE A 541 -19.10 7.72 16.64
N LEU A 542 -18.35 8.79 16.36
CA LEU A 542 -16.96 8.94 16.81
C LEU A 542 -16.86 8.95 18.33
N LYS A 543 -17.69 9.77 18.99
CA LYS A 543 -17.76 9.87 20.45
C LYS A 543 -18.04 8.51 21.09
N ASN A 544 -19.03 7.77 20.59
CA ASN A 544 -19.41 6.48 21.14
C ASN A 544 -18.27 5.48 21.01
N ARG A 545 -17.63 5.39 19.83
CA ARG A 545 -16.46 4.54 19.60
C ARG A 545 -15.34 4.85 20.59
N TYR A 546 -14.92 6.11 20.69
CA TYR A 546 -13.83 6.49 21.58
C TYR A 546 -14.20 6.30 23.07
N THR A 547 -15.48 6.44 23.42
CA THR A 547 -15.95 6.12 24.78
C THR A 547 -15.84 4.63 25.08
N GLU A 548 -16.22 3.76 24.14
CA GLU A 548 -16.04 2.30 24.25
C GLU A 548 -14.55 1.94 24.39
N ASP A 549 -13.69 2.53 23.56
CA ASP A 549 -12.24 2.30 23.59
C ASP A 549 -11.64 2.69 24.95
N ILE A 550 -11.95 3.87 25.47
CA ILE A 550 -11.50 4.35 26.79
C ILE A 550 -11.99 3.42 27.91
N ASN A 551 -13.27 3.03 27.89
CA ASN A 551 -13.83 2.11 28.88
C ASN A 551 -13.10 0.76 28.87
N TYR A 552 -12.77 0.25 27.68
CA TYR A 552 -11.98 -0.97 27.54
C TYR A 552 -10.57 -0.81 28.12
N TYR A 553 -9.88 0.29 27.82
CA TYR A 553 -8.53 0.54 28.34
C TYR A 553 -8.49 0.58 29.86
N MET A 554 -9.54 1.11 30.50
CA MET A 554 -9.67 1.11 31.97
C MET A 554 -9.79 -0.30 32.59
N THR A 555 -10.07 -1.34 31.79
CA THR A 555 -10.09 -2.73 32.27
C THR A 555 -8.72 -3.42 32.23
N LEU A 556 -7.72 -2.81 31.60
CA LEU A 556 -6.40 -3.41 31.38
C LEU A 556 -5.47 -3.22 32.58
N GLN A 557 -4.56 -4.17 32.77
CA GLN A 557 -3.44 -4.03 33.71
C GLN A 557 -2.37 -3.10 33.12
N ASP A 558 -1.59 -2.42 33.98
CA ASP A 558 -0.56 -1.45 33.59
C ASP A 558 0.38 -1.95 32.45
N LYS A 559 0.80 -3.22 32.52
CA LYS A 559 1.67 -3.84 31.49
C LYS A 559 1.05 -3.92 30.09
N HIS A 560 -0.28 -3.89 30.00
CA HIS A 560 -1.05 -3.94 28.76
C HIS A 560 -1.51 -2.53 28.37
N LEU A 561 -1.88 -1.70 29.35
CA LEU A 561 -2.28 -0.32 29.16
C LEU A 561 -1.18 0.51 28.48
N SER A 562 0.10 0.25 28.76
CA SER A 562 1.23 0.95 28.12
C SER A 562 1.27 0.83 26.59
N PHE A 563 0.59 -0.17 26.00
CA PHE A 563 0.50 -0.30 24.54
C PHE A 563 -0.53 0.66 23.93
N TYR A 564 -1.42 1.25 24.73
CA TYR A 564 -2.53 2.12 24.31
C TYR A 564 -2.31 3.59 24.65
N GLU A 565 -1.12 4.01 25.07
CA GLU A 565 -0.86 5.41 25.49
C GLU A 565 -1.06 6.46 24.39
N GLU A 566 -0.91 6.08 23.12
CA GLU A 566 -1.11 6.98 21.96
C GLU A 566 -2.59 7.07 21.50
N ASP A 567 -3.44 6.13 21.94
CA ASP A 567 -4.85 6.07 21.57
C ASP A 567 -5.70 6.91 22.52
#